data_AF-A0A4U6RZ65-F1
#
_entry.id   AF-A0A4U6RZ65-F1
#
_cell.length_a   1.000
_cell.length_b   1.000
_cell.length_c   1.000
_cell.angle_alpha   90.00
_cell.angle_beta   90.00
_cell.angle_gamma   90.00
#
_symmetry.space_group_name_H-M   'P 1'
#
loop_
_entity.id
_entity.type
_entity.pdbx_description
1 polymer ?
#
loop_
_entity_poly.entity_id
_entity_poly.type
_entity_poly.pdbx_seq_one_letter_code
_entity_poly.pdbx_strand_id
1 'polypeptide(L)'
;MFGAFRSVFAAHPAFRGQGAEEERAAYEEITAHIIADLEAGIFPWARPWGTGGGSQFALPRNAATGKAYSGINVLILWERLFERGFISQRWLTFRQASSLGGTVRKGEPGATVCYADRFVPKRERACARGAGQDEPVREEASVPFLRRYTVFNVGQCDGLPEHGHGAHAPLPEREIVPEAEALARATLADIRHGGVEAYYECERDYIQLPPQAAFFDPINYYRTLFHELGHWTGDRSRLKRDQTGGFGSKPYAREELVAEMTAAFVCATLSICPTVRHADYIGNWIDVLRGDNRAIFHAASKASKAADLLLAFRARSVAGAGCDLADEQEA
;
A
#
# COMPACT_ATOMS: atom_id res chain seq x y z
N MET A 1 -16.89 12.37 20.34
CA MET A 1 -16.02 12.38 21.53
C MET A 1 -14.83 11.48 21.21
N PHE A 2 -13.83 12.00 20.48
CA PHE A 2 -12.66 11.23 20.07
C PHE A 2 -11.67 11.19 21.25
N GLY A 3 -11.51 10.00 21.84
CA GLY A 3 -10.53 9.75 22.90
C GLY A 3 -9.12 10.07 22.42
N ALA A 4 -8.29 10.60 23.31
CA ALA A 4 -6.91 10.95 23.01
C ALA A 4 -6.10 9.68 22.62
N PHE A 5 -5.84 9.53 21.32
CA PHE A 5 -4.95 8.49 20.79
C PHE A 5 -3.50 8.87 21.09
N ARG A 6 -2.79 8.00 21.81
CA ARG A 6 -1.33 8.10 22.02
C ARG A 6 -0.62 7.51 20.80
N SER A 7 -0.03 8.38 19.99
CA SER A 7 0.81 8.03 18.83
C SER A 7 2.07 7.28 19.27
N VAL A 8 2.26 6.04 18.81
CA VAL A 8 3.47 5.24 19.14
C VAL A 8 4.56 5.35 18.05
N PHE A 9 4.25 5.84 16.84
CA PHE A 9 5.24 6.16 15.79
C PHE A 9 6.17 7.35 16.11
N ALA A 10 6.27 7.75 17.39
CA ALA A 10 7.17 8.81 17.85
C ALA A 10 8.63 8.41 17.60
N ALA A 11 9.37 9.33 16.98
CA ALA A 11 10.78 9.15 16.65
C ALA A 11 11.59 8.70 17.87
N HIS A 12 12.08 7.45 17.85
CA HIS A 12 13.09 6.99 18.80
C HIS A 12 14.50 7.34 18.28
N PRO A 13 15.41 7.79 19.16
CA PRO A 13 16.78 8.09 18.77
C PRO A 13 17.48 6.82 18.28
N ALA A 14 18.32 6.97 17.26
CA ALA A 14 19.08 5.88 16.67
C ALA A 14 20.07 5.30 17.69
N PHE A 15 19.73 4.13 18.25
CA PHE A 15 20.67 3.32 19.02
C PHE A 15 21.41 2.36 18.09
N ARG A 16 22.73 2.24 18.27
CA ARG A 16 23.60 1.34 17.52
C ARG A 16 23.89 0.12 18.39
N GLY A 17 23.39 -1.05 17.95
CA GLY A 17 24.00 -2.34 18.29
C GLY A 17 23.08 -3.40 18.89
N GLN A 18 21.96 -3.76 18.24
CA GLN A 18 21.18 -4.99 18.54
C GLN A 18 20.17 -5.31 17.40
N GLY A 19 20.63 -5.32 16.15
CA GLY A 19 19.76 -5.17 14.97
C GLY A 19 18.59 -6.17 14.81
N ALA A 20 18.75 -7.44 15.20
CA ALA A 20 17.71 -8.46 14.97
C ALA A 20 16.58 -8.44 16.02
N GLU A 21 16.91 -8.21 17.29
CA GLU A 21 15.92 -8.06 18.37
C GLU A 21 15.15 -6.74 18.23
N GLU A 22 15.86 -5.65 17.90
CA GLU A 22 15.26 -4.35 17.60
C GLU A 22 14.35 -4.37 16.37
N GLU A 23 14.71 -5.17 15.35
CA GLU A 23 13.88 -5.38 14.16
C GLU A 23 12.61 -6.13 14.52
N ARG A 24 12.73 -7.23 15.28
CA ARG A 24 11.59 -8.02 15.75
C ARG A 24 10.65 -7.18 16.62
N ALA A 25 11.18 -6.39 17.54
CA ALA A 25 10.38 -5.54 18.42
C ALA A 25 9.52 -4.54 17.63
N ALA A 26 10.05 -3.94 16.55
CA ALA A 26 9.26 -3.01 15.74
C ALA A 26 8.18 -3.71 14.90
N TYR A 27 8.44 -4.93 14.41
CA TYR A 27 7.41 -5.73 13.75
C TYR A 27 6.26 -6.06 14.71
N GLU A 28 6.60 -6.44 15.95
CA GLU A 28 5.64 -6.74 17.02
C GLU A 28 4.83 -5.50 17.40
N GLU A 29 5.47 -4.35 17.58
CA GLU A 29 4.83 -3.09 17.95
C GLU A 29 3.79 -2.65 16.90
N ILE A 30 4.19 -2.61 15.62
CA ILE A 30 3.30 -2.20 14.53
C ILE A 30 2.14 -3.19 14.38
N THR A 31 2.43 -4.49 14.47
CA THR A 31 1.38 -5.51 14.35
C THR A 31 0.41 -5.47 15.53
N ALA A 32 0.91 -5.29 16.76
CA ALA A 32 0.08 -5.15 17.95
C ALA A 32 -0.84 -3.92 17.86
N HIS A 33 -0.33 -2.81 17.34
CA HIS A 33 -1.14 -1.61 17.11
C HIS A 33 -2.27 -1.87 16.11
N ILE A 34 -1.95 -2.51 14.97
CA ILE A 34 -2.95 -2.85 13.95
C ILE A 34 -3.98 -3.83 14.50
N ILE A 35 -3.59 -4.79 15.33
CA ILE A 35 -4.54 -5.68 16.03
C ILE A 35 -5.47 -4.87 16.93
N ALA A 36 -4.94 -3.93 17.73
CA ALA A 36 -5.76 -3.09 18.62
C ALA A 36 -6.76 -2.21 17.83
N ASP A 37 -6.34 -1.68 16.69
CA ASP A 37 -7.21 -0.95 15.76
C ASP A 37 -8.35 -1.85 15.26
N LEU A 38 -8.03 -3.07 14.80
CA LEU A 38 -9.04 -4.03 14.31
C LEU A 38 -10.00 -4.47 15.42
N GLU A 39 -9.52 -4.67 16.65
CA GLU A 39 -10.35 -4.97 17.83
C GLU A 39 -11.29 -3.80 18.19
N ALA A 40 -10.88 -2.57 17.91
CA ALA A 40 -11.71 -1.37 18.06
C ALA A 40 -12.66 -1.14 16.86
N GLY A 41 -12.66 -2.02 15.85
CA GLY A 41 -13.45 -1.87 14.63
C GLY A 41 -12.90 -0.82 13.67
N ILE A 42 -11.64 -0.41 13.85
CA ILE A 42 -10.94 0.57 13.01
C ILE A 42 -10.05 -0.19 12.03
N PHE A 43 -10.27 0.00 10.73
CA PHE A 43 -9.47 -0.64 9.70
C PHE A 43 -8.44 0.33 9.14
N PRO A 44 -7.12 0.13 9.33
CA PRO A 44 -6.10 1.09 8.87
C PRO A 44 -6.16 1.42 7.36
N TRP A 45 -6.60 0.48 6.53
CA TRP A 45 -6.77 0.66 5.09
C TRP A 45 -8.13 1.22 4.66
N ALA A 46 -9.09 1.31 5.58
CA ALA A 46 -10.47 1.71 5.30
C ALA A 46 -11.07 2.56 6.43
N ARG A 47 -10.25 3.35 7.13
CA ARG A 47 -10.70 4.34 8.11
C ARG A 47 -11.73 5.26 7.45
N PRO A 48 -12.67 5.89 8.18
CA PRO A 48 -13.62 6.83 7.59
C PRO A 48 -12.87 8.07 7.06
N TRP A 49 -12.38 7.97 5.84
CA TRP A 49 -11.75 9.04 5.08
C TRP A 49 -12.83 10.10 4.83
N GLY A 50 -12.74 11.27 5.45
CA GLY A 50 -13.53 12.44 5.04
C GLY A 50 -14.70 12.89 5.93
N THR A 51 -14.83 12.46 7.19
CA THR A 51 -15.88 13.02 8.07
C THR A 51 -15.54 14.38 8.70
N GLY A 52 -14.37 14.98 8.43
CA GLY A 52 -13.98 16.19 9.17
C GLY A 52 -12.93 17.14 8.58
N GLY A 53 -12.47 16.98 7.34
CA GLY A 53 -11.64 18.02 6.73
C GLY A 53 -10.72 17.54 5.63
N GLY A 54 -11.04 17.92 4.38
CA GLY A 54 -10.14 18.20 3.26
C GLY A 54 -9.06 17.20 2.83
N SER A 55 -8.83 16.13 3.57
CA SER A 55 -7.71 15.22 3.35
C SER A 55 -7.93 14.40 2.10
N GLN A 56 -6.93 14.40 1.23
CA GLN A 56 -7.07 13.84 -0.11
C GLN A 56 -7.03 12.31 -0.09
N PHE A 57 -7.98 11.70 -0.81
CA PHE A 57 -7.99 10.28 -1.13
C PHE A 57 -6.85 9.99 -2.12
N ALA A 58 -5.67 9.65 -1.59
CA ALA A 58 -4.50 9.33 -2.39
C ALA A 58 -3.50 8.47 -1.61
N LEU A 59 -2.69 7.71 -2.34
CA LEU A 59 -1.53 7.05 -1.75
C LEU A 59 -0.51 8.09 -1.26
N PRO A 60 0.16 7.85 -0.11
CA PRO A 60 1.23 8.71 0.36
C PRO A 60 2.35 8.77 -0.67
N ARG A 61 2.91 9.95 -0.92
CA ARG A 61 4.00 10.16 -1.88
C ARG A 61 5.16 10.91 -1.25
N ASN A 62 6.37 10.60 -1.72
CA ASN A 62 7.53 11.39 -1.37
C ASN A 62 7.48 12.74 -2.11
N ALA A 63 7.45 13.85 -1.38
CA ALA A 63 7.27 15.18 -1.96
C ALA A 63 8.42 15.60 -2.90
N ALA A 64 9.64 15.13 -2.63
CA ALA A 64 10.82 15.48 -3.42
C ALA A 64 10.94 14.65 -4.72
N THR A 65 10.48 13.40 -4.71
CA THR A 65 10.66 12.47 -5.84
C THR A 65 9.38 12.11 -6.58
N GLY A 66 8.20 12.42 -6.02
CA GLY A 66 6.88 12.04 -6.56
C GLY A 66 6.52 10.55 -6.41
N LYS A 67 7.48 9.71 -5.98
CA LYS A 67 7.28 8.26 -5.83
C LYS A 67 6.26 7.97 -4.72
N ALA A 68 5.30 7.09 -5.02
CA ALA A 68 4.38 6.58 -4.01
C ALA A 68 5.11 5.70 -3.01
N TYR A 69 4.71 5.78 -1.73
CA TYR A 69 5.11 4.80 -0.73
C TYR A 69 4.35 3.50 -0.99
N SER A 70 4.97 2.39 -0.59
CA SER A 70 4.45 1.04 -0.78
C SER A 70 4.54 0.23 0.52
N GLY A 71 3.78 -0.85 0.57
CA GLY A 71 3.76 -1.80 1.66
C GLY A 71 3.19 -1.20 2.94
N ILE A 72 3.77 -1.60 4.07
CA ILE A 72 3.34 -1.16 5.40
C ILE A 72 3.40 0.37 5.57
N ASN A 73 4.29 1.04 4.83
CA ASN A 73 4.44 2.49 4.91
C ASN A 73 3.18 3.24 4.51
N VAL A 74 2.34 2.64 3.64
CA VAL A 74 1.05 3.23 3.30
C VAL A 74 0.17 3.33 4.55
N LEU A 75 0.04 2.23 5.30
CA LEU A 75 -0.77 2.18 6.51
C LEU A 75 -0.23 3.10 7.61
N ILE A 76 1.10 3.08 7.85
CA ILE A 76 1.75 3.94 8.86
C ILE A 76 1.51 5.43 8.57
N LEU A 77 1.68 5.84 7.30
CA LEU A 77 1.54 7.24 6.92
C LEU A 77 0.08 7.68 6.93
N TRP A 78 -0.83 6.80 6.52
CA TRP A 78 -2.26 7.04 6.61
C TRP A 78 -2.74 7.21 8.05
N GLU A 79 -2.35 6.32 8.95
CA GLU A 79 -2.63 6.47 10.38
C GLU A 79 -2.17 7.85 10.88
N ARG A 80 -0.91 8.22 10.57
CA ARG A 80 -0.37 9.51 10.98
C ARG A 80 -1.10 10.71 10.39
N LEU A 81 -1.52 10.59 9.13
CA LEU A 81 -2.33 11.60 8.44
C LEU A 81 -3.61 11.90 9.22
N PHE A 82 -4.30 10.85 9.68
CA PHE A 82 -5.54 10.98 10.43
C PHE A 82 -5.35 11.49 11.85
N GLU A 83 -4.37 10.96 12.58
CA GLU A 83 -4.09 11.38 13.95
C GLU A 83 -3.83 12.89 14.06
N ARG A 84 -3.17 13.46 13.05
CA ARG A 84 -2.78 14.88 13.01
C ARG A 84 -3.68 15.74 12.14
N GLY A 85 -4.65 15.16 11.44
CA GLY A 85 -5.54 15.88 10.53
C GLY A 85 -4.80 16.53 9.36
N PHE A 86 -3.73 15.90 8.85
CA PHE A 86 -3.00 16.43 7.71
C PHE A 86 -3.86 16.35 6.43
N ILE A 87 -3.79 17.40 5.61
CA ILE A 87 -4.55 17.50 4.36
C ILE A 87 -3.81 16.84 3.18
N SER A 88 -2.48 17.03 3.14
CA SER A 88 -1.65 16.55 2.04
C SER A 88 -1.08 15.18 2.32
N GLN A 89 -1.12 14.28 1.32
CA GLN A 89 -0.49 12.95 1.36
C GLN A 89 1.01 13.00 0.99
N ARG A 90 1.65 14.18 1.03
CA ARG A 90 3.06 14.36 0.67
C ARG A 90 3.97 14.36 1.90
N TRP A 91 5.00 13.52 1.85
CA TRP A 91 5.93 13.28 2.94
C TRP A 91 7.38 13.43 2.49
N LEU A 92 8.26 13.88 3.36
CA LEU A 92 9.67 14.11 3.04
C LEU A 92 10.55 13.94 4.28
N THR A 93 11.80 13.55 4.09
CA THR A 93 12.78 13.51 5.18
C THR A 93 13.24 14.92 5.55
N PHE A 94 13.78 15.11 6.76
CA PHE A 94 14.35 16.40 7.18
C PHE A 94 15.36 16.95 6.17
N ARG A 95 16.27 16.09 5.66
CA ARG A 95 17.26 16.47 4.66
C ARG A 95 16.62 16.90 3.34
N GLN A 96 15.55 16.22 2.92
CA GLN A 96 14.79 16.62 1.73
C GLN A 96 14.12 17.98 1.94
N ALA A 97 13.57 18.25 3.13
CA ALA A 97 13.00 19.56 3.47
C ALA A 97 14.02 20.68 3.24
N SER A 98 15.20 20.53 3.85
CA SER A 98 16.29 21.50 3.75
C SER A 98 16.80 21.64 2.33
N SER A 99 16.93 20.55 1.57
CA SER A 99 17.37 20.60 0.17
C SER A 99 16.40 21.35 -0.75
N LEU A 100 15.11 21.34 -0.40
CA LEU A 100 14.07 22.06 -1.14
C LEU A 100 13.93 23.52 -0.66
N GLY A 101 14.79 24.00 0.24
CA GLY A 101 14.73 25.36 0.79
C GLY A 101 13.73 25.53 1.95
N GLY A 102 13.06 24.45 2.36
CA GLY A 102 12.15 24.47 3.50
C GLY A 102 12.79 23.99 4.80
N THR A 103 12.09 24.20 5.91
CA THR A 103 12.52 23.75 7.24
C THR A 103 11.35 23.12 7.99
N VAL A 104 11.58 21.97 8.61
CA VAL A 104 10.60 21.35 9.52
C VAL A 104 10.47 22.21 10.77
N ARG A 105 9.23 22.55 11.18
CA ARG A 105 9.02 23.35 12.39
C ARG A 105 9.57 22.66 13.62
N LYS A 106 10.15 23.45 14.53
CA LYS A 106 10.82 22.94 15.73
C LYS A 106 9.82 22.21 16.63
N GLY A 107 10.14 20.97 16.99
CA GLY A 107 9.33 20.13 17.89
C GLY A 107 8.23 19.32 17.19
N GLU A 108 8.08 19.44 15.87
CA GLU A 108 7.15 18.61 15.10
C GLU A 108 7.56 17.13 15.13
N PRO A 109 6.65 16.21 15.50
CA PRO A 109 6.96 14.79 15.56
C PRO A 109 6.85 14.15 14.18
N GLY A 110 7.95 13.56 13.69
CA GLY A 110 7.96 12.80 12.44
C GLY A 110 7.28 11.43 12.54
N ALA A 111 7.03 10.81 11.39
CA ALA A 111 6.58 9.44 11.25
C ALA A 111 7.76 8.54 10.88
N THR A 112 7.82 7.34 11.42
CA THR A 112 8.87 6.37 11.11
C THR A 112 8.42 5.42 10.01
N VAL A 113 9.04 5.49 8.84
CA VAL A 113 8.80 4.56 7.73
C VAL A 113 9.92 3.52 7.64
N CYS A 114 9.58 2.35 7.16
CA CYS A 114 10.49 1.22 7.01
C CYS A 114 10.88 1.02 5.54
N TYR A 115 12.18 0.93 5.28
CA TYR A 115 12.74 0.60 3.98
C TYR A 115 13.49 -0.72 4.10
N ALA A 116 12.92 -1.77 3.51
CA ALA A 116 13.56 -3.08 3.43
C ALA A 116 14.28 -3.20 2.08
N ASP A 117 15.55 -3.55 2.11
CA ASP A 117 16.34 -3.78 0.89
C ASP A 117 17.38 -4.87 1.14
N ARG A 118 18.04 -5.34 0.08
CA ARG A 118 19.06 -6.37 0.13
C ARG A 118 20.40 -5.77 -0.21
N PHE A 119 21.41 -6.11 0.57
CA PHE A 119 22.79 -5.73 0.29
C PHE A 119 23.65 -6.98 0.11
N VAL A 120 24.60 -6.90 -0.82
CA VAL A 120 25.60 -7.95 -1.04
C VAL A 120 26.90 -7.54 -0.36
N PRO A 121 27.33 -8.24 0.72
CA PRO A 121 28.59 -7.93 1.38
C PRO A 121 29.79 -8.14 0.47
N LYS A 122 30.46 -7.05 0.05
CA LYS A 122 31.79 -7.14 -0.55
C LYS A 122 32.78 -7.56 0.54
N ARG A 123 33.30 -8.79 0.51
CA ARG A 123 34.43 -9.16 1.36
C ARG A 123 35.67 -8.39 0.90
N GLU A 124 36.32 -7.66 1.81
CA GLU A 124 37.71 -7.24 1.62
C GLU A 124 38.56 -8.50 1.50
N ARG A 125 39.26 -8.66 0.37
CA ARG A 125 40.27 -9.72 0.18
C ARG A 125 41.46 -9.42 1.09
N ALA A 126 41.41 -9.86 2.35
CA ALA A 126 42.59 -10.09 3.15
C ALA A 126 43.03 -11.55 2.99
N CYS A 127 44.26 -11.74 2.50
CA CYS A 127 44.87 -13.01 2.11
C CYS A 127 44.91 -14.06 3.25
N ALA A 128 44.67 -15.31 2.89
CA ALA A 128 45.49 -16.43 3.37
C ALA A 128 45.68 -17.43 2.22
N ARG A 129 46.94 -17.62 1.83
CA ARG A 129 47.40 -18.60 0.85
C ARG A 129 47.14 -20.02 1.38
N GLY A 130 46.81 -20.95 0.48
CA GLY A 130 47.16 -22.36 0.64
C GLY A 130 46.00 -23.35 0.52
N ALA A 131 46.24 -24.34 -0.35
CA ALA A 131 45.53 -25.61 -0.54
C ALA A 131 44.16 -25.56 -1.23
N GLY A 132 44.09 -26.25 -2.36
CA GLY A 132 42.92 -26.34 -3.21
C GLY A 132 41.88 -27.34 -2.77
N GLN A 133 40.70 -27.14 -3.32
CA GLN A 133 39.71 -28.12 -3.77
C GLN A 133 38.52 -27.33 -4.31
N ASP A 134 37.86 -27.88 -5.33
CA ASP A 134 36.64 -27.37 -5.96
C ASP A 134 35.54 -27.09 -4.92
N GLU A 135 35.49 -25.88 -4.37
CA GLU A 135 34.31 -25.36 -3.68
C GLU A 135 33.39 -24.74 -4.75
N PRO A 136 32.11 -25.15 -4.83
CA PRO A 136 31.16 -24.47 -5.70
C PRO A 136 31.10 -23.00 -5.28
N VAL A 137 31.20 -22.10 -6.26
CA VAL A 137 31.00 -20.66 -6.08
C VAL A 137 29.67 -20.46 -5.36
N ARG A 138 29.72 -20.24 -4.04
CA ARG A 138 28.52 -19.90 -3.26
C ARG A 138 28.05 -18.57 -3.79
N GLU A 139 26.91 -18.57 -4.48
CA GLU A 139 26.21 -17.35 -4.89
C GLU A 139 26.19 -16.39 -3.70
N GLU A 140 26.64 -15.16 -3.94
CA GLU A 140 26.81 -14.15 -2.90
C GLU A 140 25.46 -13.92 -2.21
N ALA A 141 25.26 -14.53 -1.04
CA ALA A 141 23.98 -14.50 -0.35
C ALA A 141 23.65 -13.06 0.04
N SER A 142 22.67 -12.48 -0.65
CA SER A 142 22.18 -11.13 -0.36
C SER A 142 21.59 -11.10 1.05
N VAL A 143 22.09 -10.21 1.91
CA VAL A 143 21.60 -10.05 3.28
C VAL A 143 20.46 -9.04 3.27
N PRO A 144 19.24 -9.41 3.71
CA PRO A 144 18.17 -8.45 3.88
C PRO A 144 18.46 -7.51 5.05
N PHE A 145 18.14 -6.23 4.92
CA PHE A 145 18.18 -5.28 6.01
C PHE A 145 16.92 -4.42 6.03
N LEU A 146 16.54 -3.97 7.23
CA LEU A 146 15.49 -2.97 7.44
C LEU A 146 16.12 -1.65 7.90
N ARG A 147 15.99 -0.60 7.10
CA ARG A 147 16.33 0.78 7.51
C ARG A 147 15.07 1.52 7.91
N ARG A 148 15.15 2.27 9.01
CA ARG A 148 14.09 3.19 9.42
C ARG A 148 14.47 4.60 9.01
N TYR A 149 13.51 5.32 8.46
CA TYR A 149 13.64 6.73 8.11
C TYR A 149 12.53 7.52 8.81
N THR A 150 12.87 8.71 9.29
CA THR A 150 11.88 9.65 9.80
C THR A 150 11.47 10.60 8.68
N VAL A 151 10.17 10.64 8.40
CA VAL A 151 9.56 11.52 7.41
C VAL A 151 8.56 12.46 8.08
N PHE A 152 8.38 13.62 7.47
CA PHE A 152 7.52 14.70 7.92
C PHE A 152 6.53 15.01 6.80
N ASN A 153 5.31 15.36 7.17
CA ASN A 153 4.34 15.84 6.21
C ASN A 153 4.76 17.22 5.68
N VAL A 154 4.41 17.56 4.45
CA VAL A 154 4.62 18.92 3.92
C VAL A 154 3.95 19.98 4.80
N GLY A 155 2.82 19.66 5.42
CA GLY A 155 2.14 20.55 6.37
C GLY A 155 2.91 20.84 7.66
N GLN A 156 3.98 20.08 7.95
CA GLN A 156 4.88 20.29 9.09
C GLN A 156 6.08 21.20 8.77
N CYS A 157 6.20 21.63 7.51
CA CYS A 157 7.37 22.34 7.01
C CYS A 157 6.99 23.76 6.56
N ASP A 158 7.87 24.72 6.84
CA ASP A 158 7.76 26.11 6.38
C ASP A 158 8.77 26.36 5.25
N GLY A 159 8.49 27.32 4.36
CA GLY A 159 9.42 27.76 3.31
C GLY A 159 9.65 26.78 2.15
N LEU A 160 8.91 25.69 2.08
CA LEU A 160 8.95 24.78 0.94
C LEU A 160 8.28 25.41 -0.31
N PRO A 161 8.76 25.12 -1.54
CA PRO A 161 8.20 25.66 -2.78
C PRO A 161 6.85 25.03 -3.15
N GLU A 162 5.92 25.83 -3.68
CA GLU A 162 4.56 25.40 -4.10
C GLU A 162 4.53 24.19 -5.05
N HIS A 163 5.52 24.07 -5.93
CA HIS A 163 5.64 22.93 -6.84
C HIS A 163 5.96 21.60 -6.12
N GLY A 164 6.57 21.67 -4.93
CA GLY A 164 6.76 20.54 -4.01
C GLY A 164 5.54 20.25 -3.13
N HIS A 165 4.58 21.19 -3.09
CA HIS A 165 3.38 21.13 -2.26
C HIS A 165 2.13 20.62 -2.94
N GLY A 166 2.03 20.77 -4.27
CA GLY A 166 0.80 20.54 -5.05
C GLY A 166 0.18 19.17 -4.78
N ALA A 167 -0.66 19.09 -3.75
CA ALA A 167 -1.31 17.87 -3.34
C ALA A 167 -2.04 17.31 -4.57
N HIS A 168 -1.86 16.01 -4.88
CA HIS A 168 -2.41 15.46 -6.12
C HIS A 168 -3.92 15.66 -6.05
N ALA A 169 -4.44 16.60 -6.85
CA ALA A 169 -5.84 16.99 -6.71
C ALA A 169 -6.69 15.72 -6.83
N PRO A 170 -7.65 15.51 -5.92
CA PRO A 170 -8.57 14.40 -6.08
C PRO A 170 -9.25 14.55 -7.43
N LEU A 171 -9.56 13.41 -8.06
CA LEU A 171 -10.32 13.44 -9.30
C LEU A 171 -11.64 14.19 -9.04
N PRO A 172 -12.07 15.07 -9.96
CA PRO A 172 -13.41 15.60 -9.94
C PRO A 172 -14.42 14.44 -9.84
N GLU A 173 -15.49 14.59 -9.07
CA GLU A 173 -16.46 13.52 -8.82
C GLU A 173 -16.97 12.85 -10.10
N ARG A 174 -17.22 13.65 -11.14
CA ARG A 174 -17.64 13.20 -12.48
C ARG A 174 -16.63 12.29 -13.20
N GLU A 175 -15.36 12.32 -12.80
CA GLU A 175 -14.26 11.56 -13.43
C GLU A 175 -13.94 10.26 -12.67
N ILE A 176 -14.37 10.14 -11.40
CA ILE A 176 -14.07 8.98 -10.55
C ILE A 176 -14.56 7.67 -11.19
N VAL A 177 -15.85 7.60 -11.55
CA VAL A 177 -16.45 6.40 -12.15
C VAL A 177 -15.86 6.11 -13.54
N PRO A 178 -15.76 7.07 -14.48
CA PRO A 178 -15.10 6.84 -15.76
C PRO A 178 -13.68 6.28 -15.66
N GLU A 179 -12.87 6.78 -14.73
CA GLU A 179 -11.50 6.29 -14.51
C GLU A 179 -11.50 4.87 -13.92
N ALA A 180 -12.43 4.56 -13.01
CA ALA A 180 -12.59 3.22 -12.47
C ALA A 180 -13.00 2.20 -13.55
N GLU A 181 -13.93 2.57 -14.43
CA GLU A 181 -14.31 1.74 -15.57
C GLU A 181 -13.19 1.57 -16.58
N ALA A 182 -12.47 2.65 -16.89
CA ALA A 182 -11.34 2.63 -17.81
C ALA A 182 -10.25 1.68 -17.31
N LEU A 183 -9.94 1.73 -16.01
CA LEU A 183 -9.02 0.79 -15.37
C LEU A 183 -9.53 -0.64 -15.50
N ALA A 184 -10.79 -0.90 -15.14
CA ALA A 184 -11.40 -2.23 -15.21
C ALA A 184 -11.30 -2.82 -16.62
N ARG A 185 -11.67 -2.06 -17.66
CA ARG A 185 -11.54 -2.48 -19.06
C ARG A 185 -10.09 -2.72 -19.46
N ALA A 186 -9.16 -1.86 -19.04
CA ALA A 186 -7.75 -1.97 -19.38
C ALA A 186 -7.08 -3.22 -18.78
N THR A 187 -7.61 -3.79 -17.69
CA THR A 187 -7.09 -5.05 -17.12
C THR A 187 -7.28 -6.24 -18.05
N LEU A 188 -8.26 -6.20 -18.96
CA LEU A 188 -8.71 -7.31 -19.79
C LEU A 188 -9.14 -8.56 -18.99
N ALA A 189 -9.45 -8.41 -17.70
CA ALA A 189 -10.02 -9.50 -16.91
C ALA A 189 -11.40 -9.89 -17.46
N ASP A 190 -11.69 -11.19 -17.49
CA ASP A 190 -13.03 -11.70 -17.82
C ASP A 190 -13.97 -11.38 -16.64
N ILE A 191 -14.72 -10.27 -16.76
CA ILE A 191 -15.68 -9.79 -15.76
C ILE A 191 -17.08 -10.13 -16.25
N ARG A 192 -17.75 -11.03 -15.52
CA ARG A 192 -19.09 -11.52 -15.83
C ARG A 192 -20.10 -10.98 -14.83
N HIS A 193 -21.32 -10.72 -15.31
CA HIS A 193 -22.40 -10.22 -14.49
C HIS A 193 -23.54 -11.22 -14.35
N GLY A 194 -24.06 -11.37 -13.13
CA GLY A 194 -25.16 -12.28 -12.81
C GLY A 194 -25.13 -12.75 -11.36
N GLY A 195 -26.21 -13.38 -10.90
CA GLY A 195 -26.34 -13.86 -9.52
C GLY A 195 -26.38 -12.73 -8.49
N VAL A 196 -26.15 -13.10 -7.22
CA VAL A 196 -26.16 -12.19 -6.06
C VAL A 196 -24.82 -12.12 -5.33
N GLU A 197 -23.83 -12.89 -5.78
CA GLU A 197 -22.53 -13.02 -5.14
C GLU A 197 -21.42 -12.45 -6.02
N ALA A 198 -20.39 -11.91 -5.37
CA ALA A 198 -19.16 -11.44 -5.99
C ALA A 198 -18.01 -12.37 -5.61
N TYR A 199 -17.23 -12.84 -6.58
CA TYR A 199 -16.05 -13.68 -6.33
C TYR A 199 -15.12 -13.70 -7.54
N TYR A 200 -13.85 -14.00 -7.29
CA TYR A 200 -12.90 -14.44 -8.30
C TYR A 200 -12.82 -15.99 -8.35
N GLU A 201 -13.11 -16.58 -9.50
CA GLU A 201 -12.96 -18.02 -9.73
C GLU A 201 -11.54 -18.33 -10.20
N CYS A 202 -10.73 -18.91 -9.30
CA CYS A 202 -9.32 -19.17 -9.53
C CYS A 202 -9.05 -20.18 -10.64
N GLU A 203 -9.85 -21.25 -10.76
CA GLU A 203 -9.54 -22.33 -11.72
C GLU A 203 -9.86 -21.94 -13.16
N ARG A 204 -10.90 -21.12 -13.34
CA ARG A 204 -11.41 -20.70 -14.65
C ARG A 204 -11.01 -19.27 -15.02
N ASP A 205 -10.29 -18.58 -14.14
CA ASP A 205 -9.75 -17.23 -14.32
C ASP A 205 -10.79 -16.20 -14.78
N TYR A 206 -11.89 -16.06 -14.01
CA TYR A 206 -12.88 -15.02 -14.26
C TYR A 206 -13.39 -14.40 -12.95
N ILE A 207 -13.91 -13.19 -13.05
CA ILE A 207 -14.56 -12.47 -11.96
C ILE A 207 -16.06 -12.53 -12.17
N GLN A 208 -16.80 -12.99 -11.16
CA GLN A 208 -18.26 -12.91 -11.11
C GLN A 208 -18.65 -11.70 -10.26
N LEU A 209 -19.57 -10.88 -10.77
CA LEU A 209 -20.17 -9.78 -10.03
C LEU A 209 -21.70 -9.78 -10.20
N PRO A 210 -22.45 -9.30 -9.20
CA PRO A 210 -23.84 -8.91 -9.42
C PRO A 210 -23.92 -7.78 -10.46
N PRO A 211 -25.06 -7.62 -11.15
CA PRO A 211 -25.30 -6.46 -11.99
C PRO A 211 -25.10 -5.16 -11.21
N GLN A 212 -24.57 -4.10 -11.83
CA GLN A 212 -24.29 -2.83 -11.14
C GLN A 212 -25.53 -2.27 -10.42
N ALA A 213 -26.72 -2.43 -11.02
CA ALA A 213 -27.99 -1.98 -10.44
C ALA A 213 -28.40 -2.71 -9.15
N ALA A 214 -27.74 -3.82 -8.81
CA ALA A 214 -27.97 -4.54 -7.55
C ALA A 214 -27.26 -3.87 -6.34
N PHE A 215 -26.31 -2.96 -6.59
CA PHE A 215 -25.61 -2.23 -5.54
C PHE A 215 -26.39 -0.98 -5.14
N PHE A 216 -26.66 -0.80 -3.85
CA PHE A 216 -27.39 0.35 -3.32
C PHE A 216 -26.72 1.69 -3.66
N ASP A 217 -25.40 1.75 -3.51
CA ASP A 217 -24.57 2.87 -3.97
C ASP A 217 -23.73 2.37 -5.15
N PRO A 218 -23.83 3.00 -6.35
CA PRO A 218 -23.07 2.61 -7.53
C PRO A 218 -21.56 2.50 -7.29
N ILE A 219 -20.98 3.30 -6.38
CA ILE A 219 -19.54 3.26 -6.13
C ILE A 219 -19.10 1.94 -5.45
N ASN A 220 -20.02 1.26 -4.76
CA ASN A 220 -19.74 -0.03 -4.13
C ASN A 220 -19.49 -1.14 -5.15
N TYR A 221 -20.03 -1.01 -6.36
CA TYR A 221 -19.69 -1.91 -7.46
C TYR A 221 -18.18 -1.89 -7.72
N TYR A 222 -17.57 -0.70 -7.82
CA TYR A 222 -16.14 -0.56 -8.08
C TYR A 222 -15.27 -0.99 -6.90
N ARG A 223 -15.70 -0.71 -5.66
CA ARG A 223 -15.02 -1.23 -4.45
C ARG A 223 -14.99 -2.76 -4.45
N THR A 224 -16.10 -3.37 -4.83
CA THR A 224 -16.24 -4.83 -4.94
C THR A 224 -15.38 -5.38 -6.07
N LEU A 225 -15.47 -4.78 -7.26
CA LEU A 225 -14.67 -5.16 -8.41
C LEU A 225 -13.17 -5.07 -8.14
N PHE A 226 -12.68 -4.02 -7.47
CA PHE A 226 -11.26 -3.88 -7.18
C PHE A 226 -10.75 -4.87 -6.13
N HIS A 227 -11.63 -5.34 -5.23
CA HIS A 227 -11.31 -6.46 -4.37
C HIS A 227 -11.17 -7.76 -5.19
N GLU A 228 -12.15 -8.08 -6.04
CA GLU A 228 -12.07 -9.30 -6.86
C GLU A 228 -10.91 -9.25 -7.86
N LEU A 229 -10.60 -8.07 -8.41
CA LEU A 229 -9.39 -7.85 -9.20
C LEU A 229 -8.12 -8.02 -8.35
N GLY A 230 -8.18 -7.68 -7.07
CA GLY A 230 -7.17 -8.00 -6.07
C GLY A 230 -6.86 -9.50 -6.08
N HIS A 231 -7.86 -10.35 -5.89
CA HIS A 231 -7.72 -11.81 -6.01
C HIS A 231 -7.24 -12.25 -7.39
N TRP A 232 -7.83 -11.70 -8.46
CA TRP A 232 -7.43 -11.98 -9.84
C TRP A 232 -5.92 -11.82 -10.02
N THR A 233 -5.31 -10.72 -9.54
CA THR A 233 -3.84 -10.54 -9.65
C THR A 233 -3.01 -11.65 -9.02
N GLY A 234 -3.58 -12.42 -8.09
CA GLY A 234 -2.91 -13.49 -7.36
C GLY A 234 -2.72 -14.78 -8.16
N ASP A 235 -3.34 -14.93 -9.32
CA ASP A 235 -3.22 -16.16 -10.13
C ASP A 235 -1.78 -16.49 -10.54
N ARG A 236 -1.55 -17.76 -10.88
CA ARG A 236 -0.27 -18.32 -11.30
C ARG A 236 0.34 -17.63 -12.51
N SER A 237 -0.47 -17.13 -13.44
CA SER A 237 -0.03 -16.38 -14.62
C SER A 237 0.40 -14.94 -14.31
N ARG A 238 0.09 -14.45 -13.10
CA ARG A 238 0.29 -13.06 -12.68
C ARG A 238 1.25 -12.97 -11.49
N LEU A 239 0.78 -12.69 -10.28
CA LEU A 239 1.62 -12.56 -9.09
C LEU A 239 1.85 -13.87 -8.34
N LYS A 240 1.22 -14.97 -8.77
CA LYS A 240 1.43 -16.34 -8.27
C LYS A 240 1.41 -16.40 -6.74
N ARG A 241 0.36 -15.82 -6.15
CA ARG A 241 0.09 -15.89 -4.72
C ARG A 241 -0.61 -17.20 -4.37
N ASP A 242 -0.57 -17.53 -3.09
CA ASP A 242 -1.31 -18.66 -2.55
C ASP A 242 -2.77 -18.27 -2.42
N GLN A 243 -3.62 -18.85 -3.28
CA GLN A 243 -5.09 -18.71 -3.25
C GLN A 243 -5.77 -20.02 -2.81
N THR A 244 -5.05 -20.85 -2.04
CA THR A 244 -5.60 -22.09 -1.50
C THR A 244 -6.35 -21.86 -0.19
N GLY A 245 -7.06 -22.90 0.25
CA GLY A 245 -7.87 -22.86 1.46
C GLY A 245 -9.30 -22.43 1.18
N GLY A 246 -10.18 -22.69 2.15
CA GLY A 246 -11.58 -22.27 2.12
C GLY A 246 -11.86 -21.20 3.17
N PHE A 247 -13.09 -20.68 3.13
CA PHE A 247 -13.62 -19.74 4.11
C PHE A 247 -13.28 -20.16 5.55
N GLY A 248 -12.76 -19.23 6.34
CA GLY A 248 -12.35 -19.44 7.73
C GLY A 248 -10.95 -20.05 7.92
N SER A 249 -10.26 -20.48 6.86
CA SER A 249 -8.88 -20.97 6.97
C SER A 249 -7.83 -19.84 7.02
N LYS A 250 -6.68 -20.10 7.64
CA LYS A 250 -5.57 -19.12 7.70
C LYS A 250 -5.00 -18.72 6.32
N PRO A 251 -4.79 -19.65 5.36
CA PRO A 251 -4.36 -19.27 4.01
C PRO A 251 -5.37 -18.34 3.32
N TYR A 252 -6.65 -18.69 3.39
CA TYR A 252 -7.74 -17.88 2.86
C TYR A 252 -7.77 -16.47 3.49
N ALA A 253 -7.73 -16.38 4.82
CA ALA A 253 -7.71 -15.10 5.53
C ALA A 253 -6.50 -14.22 5.18
N ARG A 254 -5.34 -14.81 4.88
CA ARG A 254 -4.16 -14.06 4.41
C ARG A 254 -4.37 -13.46 3.03
N GLU A 255 -5.02 -14.18 2.12
CA GLU A 255 -5.29 -13.68 0.78
C GLU A 255 -6.42 -12.64 0.77
N GLU A 256 -7.47 -12.83 1.57
CA GLU A 256 -8.51 -11.80 1.81
C GLU A 256 -7.89 -10.49 2.33
N LEU A 257 -6.93 -10.57 3.26
CA LEU A 257 -6.24 -9.40 3.78
C LEU A 257 -5.45 -8.67 2.66
N VAL A 258 -4.86 -9.42 1.73
CA VAL A 258 -4.17 -8.86 0.55
C VAL A 258 -5.18 -8.21 -0.41
N ALA A 259 -6.30 -8.86 -0.70
CA ALA A 259 -7.33 -8.37 -1.61
C ALA A 259 -7.99 -7.09 -1.08
N GLU A 260 -8.35 -7.03 0.20
CA GLU A 260 -8.91 -5.84 0.85
C GLU A 260 -7.95 -4.63 0.80
N MET A 261 -6.67 -4.83 1.13
CA MET A 261 -5.69 -3.74 1.02
C MET A 261 -5.44 -3.33 -0.42
N THR A 262 -5.46 -4.28 -1.37
CA THR A 262 -5.32 -3.98 -2.80
C THR A 262 -6.45 -3.08 -3.26
N ALA A 263 -7.69 -3.45 -2.93
CA ALA A 263 -8.87 -2.66 -3.23
C ALA A 263 -8.76 -1.25 -2.65
N ALA A 264 -8.34 -1.13 -1.38
CA ALA A 264 -8.15 0.15 -0.72
C ALA A 264 -7.10 1.03 -1.42
N PHE A 265 -5.95 0.45 -1.83
CA PHE A 265 -4.88 1.19 -2.49
C PHE A 265 -5.29 1.66 -3.90
N VAL A 266 -5.99 0.82 -4.65
CA VAL A 266 -6.54 1.18 -5.97
C VAL A 266 -7.63 2.24 -5.82
N CYS A 267 -8.58 2.05 -4.90
CA CYS A 267 -9.64 3.03 -4.61
C CYS A 267 -9.05 4.39 -4.23
N ALA A 268 -8.09 4.42 -3.30
CA ALA A 268 -7.41 5.66 -2.91
C ALA A 268 -6.71 6.33 -4.10
N THR A 269 -6.13 5.57 -5.02
CA THR A 269 -5.50 6.14 -6.22
C THR A 269 -6.52 6.75 -7.20
N LEU A 270 -7.73 6.20 -7.24
CA LEU A 270 -8.84 6.67 -8.08
C LEU A 270 -9.78 7.64 -7.37
N SER A 271 -9.36 8.19 -6.22
CA SER A 271 -10.19 9.07 -5.39
C SER A 271 -11.52 8.47 -4.92
N ILE A 272 -11.63 7.14 -4.90
CA ILE A 272 -12.72 6.40 -4.29
C ILE A 272 -12.38 6.20 -2.82
N CYS A 273 -13.27 6.63 -1.92
CA CYS A 273 -13.10 6.37 -0.49
C CYS A 273 -13.11 4.84 -0.24
N PRO A 274 -12.03 4.24 0.32
CA PRO A 274 -12.00 2.82 0.66
C PRO A 274 -13.01 2.47 1.76
N THR A 275 -13.58 1.26 1.69
CA THR A 275 -14.45 0.70 2.74
C THR A 275 -14.09 -0.77 2.94
N VAL A 276 -14.42 -1.33 4.10
CA VAL A 276 -14.35 -2.79 4.32
C VAL A 276 -15.68 -3.43 3.95
N ARG A 277 -15.63 -4.51 3.17
CA ARG A 277 -16.85 -5.19 2.69
C ARG A 277 -17.42 -6.18 3.71
N HIS A 278 -16.56 -6.94 4.37
CA HIS A 278 -16.98 -8.05 5.24
C HIS A 278 -16.22 -8.03 6.56
N ALA A 279 -16.84 -7.42 7.58
CA ALA A 279 -16.35 -7.46 8.96
C ALA A 279 -16.27 -8.89 9.52
N ASP A 280 -16.92 -9.86 8.89
CA ASP A 280 -16.92 -11.27 9.27
C ASP A 280 -15.51 -11.90 9.26
N TYR A 281 -14.56 -11.29 8.54
CA TYR A 281 -13.16 -11.75 8.48
C TYR A 281 -12.26 -11.17 9.57
N ILE A 282 -12.71 -10.18 10.36
CA ILE A 282 -11.89 -9.51 11.37
C ILE A 282 -11.25 -10.52 12.32
N GLY A 283 -12.04 -11.48 12.83
CA GLY A 283 -11.54 -12.51 13.74
C GLY A 283 -10.41 -13.33 13.12
N ASN A 284 -10.60 -13.76 11.86
CA ASN A 284 -9.59 -14.55 11.14
C ASN A 284 -8.33 -13.74 10.83
N TRP A 285 -8.46 -12.44 10.53
CA TRP A 285 -7.31 -11.56 10.33
C TRP A 285 -6.54 -11.35 11.63
N ILE A 286 -7.23 -11.07 12.75
CA ILE A 286 -6.60 -10.94 14.06
C ILE A 286 -5.83 -12.21 14.42
N ASP A 287 -6.40 -13.40 14.19
CA ASP A 287 -5.74 -14.68 14.45
C ASP A 287 -4.49 -14.90 13.58
N VAL A 288 -4.53 -14.47 12.31
CA VAL A 288 -3.36 -14.48 11.42
C VAL A 288 -2.27 -13.54 11.95
N LEU A 289 -2.63 -12.32 12.36
CA LEU A 289 -1.70 -11.30 12.84
C LEU A 289 -1.08 -11.67 14.20
N ARG A 290 -1.87 -12.24 15.11
CA ARG A 290 -1.37 -12.75 16.41
C ARG A 290 -0.42 -13.94 16.22
N GLY A 291 -0.67 -14.76 15.20
CA GLY A 291 0.18 -15.92 14.88
C GLY A 291 1.48 -15.57 14.16
N ASP A 292 1.59 -14.38 13.55
CA ASP A 292 2.74 -13.95 12.75
C ASP A 292 2.87 -12.42 12.72
N ASN A 293 3.84 -11.89 13.48
CA ASN A 293 4.12 -10.45 13.58
C ASN A 293 4.65 -9.81 12.28
N ARG A 294 4.88 -10.60 11.22
CA ARG A 294 5.25 -10.10 9.88
C ARG A 294 4.10 -10.23 8.88
N ALA A 295 2.99 -10.86 9.25
CA ALA A 295 1.87 -11.12 8.34
C ALA A 295 1.34 -9.83 7.71
N ILE A 296 1.21 -8.75 8.49
CA ILE A 296 0.72 -7.46 7.98
C ILE A 296 1.68 -6.81 6.99
N PHE A 297 2.99 -6.95 7.21
CA PHE A 297 4.02 -6.44 6.31
C PHE A 297 4.01 -7.20 4.99
N HIS A 298 3.88 -8.53 5.06
CA HIS A 298 3.75 -9.38 3.88
C HIS A 298 2.46 -9.09 3.11
N ALA A 299 1.34 -8.93 3.80
CA ALA A 299 0.05 -8.60 3.19
C ALA A 299 0.11 -7.24 2.49
N ALA A 300 0.55 -6.18 3.17
CA ALA A 300 0.66 -4.85 2.59
C ALA A 300 1.65 -4.80 1.41
N SER A 301 2.76 -5.53 1.50
CA SER A 301 3.72 -5.64 0.39
C SER A 301 3.13 -6.33 -0.84
N LYS A 302 2.41 -7.45 -0.65
CA LYS A 302 1.70 -8.14 -1.74
C LYS A 302 0.60 -7.27 -2.33
N ALA A 303 -0.17 -6.57 -1.48
CA ALA A 303 -1.23 -5.67 -1.89
C ALA A 303 -0.71 -4.49 -2.72
N SER A 304 0.45 -3.94 -2.36
CA SER A 304 1.08 -2.88 -3.17
C SER A 304 1.47 -3.38 -4.55
N LYS A 305 2.07 -4.58 -4.64
CA LYS A 305 2.41 -5.19 -5.94
C LYS A 305 1.15 -5.47 -6.80
N ALA A 306 0.07 -5.90 -6.16
CA ALA A 306 -1.21 -6.12 -6.82
C ALA A 306 -1.81 -4.81 -7.33
N ALA A 307 -1.83 -3.76 -6.50
CA ALA A 307 -2.29 -2.43 -6.89
C ALA A 307 -1.42 -1.84 -8.01
N ASP A 308 -0.09 -1.96 -7.93
CA ASP A 308 0.84 -1.52 -8.97
C ASP A 308 0.58 -2.25 -10.30
N LEU A 309 0.35 -3.56 -10.26
CA LEU A 309 -0.01 -4.33 -11.46
C LEU A 309 -1.29 -3.82 -12.11
N LEU A 310 -2.35 -3.62 -11.32
CA LEU A 310 -3.63 -3.10 -11.81
C LEU A 310 -3.43 -1.70 -12.40
N LEU A 311 -2.85 -0.78 -11.64
CA LEU A 311 -2.65 0.61 -12.05
C LEU A 311 -1.71 0.77 -13.26
N ALA A 312 -0.81 -0.20 -13.50
CA ALA A 312 0.04 -0.22 -14.69
C ALA A 312 -0.74 -0.42 -16.00
N PHE A 313 -1.95 -0.97 -15.95
CA PHE A 313 -2.84 -1.03 -17.14
C PHE A 313 -3.35 0.35 -17.54
N ARG A 314 -3.59 1.25 -16.56
CA ARG A 314 -3.96 2.66 -16.81
C ARG A 314 -2.85 3.40 -17.55
N ALA A 315 -1.60 3.27 -17.08
CA ALA A 315 -0.44 3.93 -17.70
C ALA A 315 -0.24 3.48 -19.16
N ARG A 316 -0.49 2.20 -19.45
CA ARG A 316 -0.42 1.64 -20.81
C ARG A 316 -1.56 2.14 -21.71
N SER A 317 -2.78 2.23 -21.19
CA SER A 317 -3.93 2.76 -21.93
C SER A 317 -3.73 4.22 -22.34
N VAL A 318 -3.23 5.07 -21.44
CA VAL A 318 -2.93 6.49 -21.72
C VAL A 318 -1.80 6.62 -22.75
N ALA A 319 -0.76 5.77 -22.68
CA ALA A 319 0.34 5.78 -23.65
C ALA A 319 -0.10 5.31 -25.06
N GLY A 320 -1.04 4.35 -25.15
CA GLY A 320 -1.62 3.90 -26.42
C GLY A 320 -2.50 4.98 -27.07
N ALA A 321 -3.39 5.60 -26.30
CA ALA A 321 -4.28 6.65 -26.82
C ALA A 321 -3.54 7.92 -27.29
N GLY A 322 -2.35 8.19 -26.75
CA GLY A 322 -1.49 9.29 -27.19
C GLY A 322 -0.77 9.03 -28.53
N CYS A 323 -0.66 7.77 -28.96
CA CYS A 323 -0.09 7.43 -30.27
C CYS A 323 -1.13 7.56 -31.39
N ASP A 324 -2.39 7.23 -31.10
CA ASP A 324 -3.48 7.28 -32.10
C ASP A 324 -3.90 8.71 -32.48
N LEU A 325 -3.64 9.71 -31.62
CA LEU A 325 -3.91 11.12 -31.93
C LEU A 325 -2.81 11.82 -32.75
N ALA A 326 -1.64 11.19 -32.91
CA ALA A 326 -0.57 11.73 -33.73
C ALA A 326 -0.73 11.37 -35.22
N ASP A 327 -1.47 10.30 -35.54
CA ASP A 327 -1.65 9.83 -36.93
C ASP A 327 -2.87 10.44 -37.64
N GLU A 328 -3.73 11.21 -36.96
CA GLU A 328 -4.90 11.88 -37.57
C GLU A 328 -4.66 13.37 -37.95
N GLN A 329 -3.45 13.91 -37.79
CA GLN A 329 -3.11 15.28 -38.21
C GLN A 329 -2.28 15.39 -39.51
N GLU A 330 -2.03 14.27 -40.21
CA GLU A 330 -1.30 14.25 -41.50
C GLU A 330 -2.07 13.55 -42.65
N ALA A 331 -3.39 13.67 -42.68
CA ALA A 331 -4.21 13.23 -43.82
C ALA A 331 -4.89 14.39 -44.57
#